data_AF-A0A9N8JIQ9-F1
#
_entry.id   AF-A0A9N8JIQ9-F1
#
_cell.length_a   1.000
_cell.length_b   1.000
_cell.length_c   1.000
_cell.angle_alpha   90.00
_cell.angle_beta   90.00
_cell.angle_gamma   90.00
#
_symmetry.space_group_name_H-M   'P 1'
#
loop_
_entity.id
_entity.type
_entity.pdbx_description
1 polymer ?
#
loop_
_entity_poly.entity_id
_entity_poly.type
_entity_poly.pdbx_seq_one_letter_code
_entity_poly.pdbx_strand_id
1 'polypeptide(L)'
;MDHLDTFHRGDGWSNDGPAGYTQMDYYSGSFAIQYLQLLYAKLAGDSDPKRAEEYRDRARKYALDFAHYMDPEGHAIPFGRSLTYRFATVGFWAAVAFAEVELPAPLSWGVVKGMLLRNLRWWSKHPDVFQPNGMLNIGYTYPNYYLAENYNSPGSPYWCMLAFAPLALPKEHPFWTSKEEPHPFRSATPSLPEIKALRYPLHIMVHKAGHTFLLSSGQKCHYPLKSTQAKYGHFAYSASFGYSVPTGGYTIEQYVPESALALSDDGGEMWKMRRDVENAELNTKDGSPYLYSEMRPWSDVKVRTWLLPPTDEAPSWHLRVHHVQSGRALQSYEGAFAIKGTAKNTGRALGALSSSSPHEGIAASQASALTVSEAGVVGIVDLQAPRLGKVLEVDANSNLIEARTVLPSLGMDIEPGKDVYFVTAVFAMPASEGWTERWRRAWEKKPVLPTWVKEAMR
;
A
#
# COMPACT_ATOMS: atom_id res chain seq x y z
N MET A 1 -12.01 26.80 -12.27
CA MET A 1 -11.00 26.31 -11.32
C MET A 1 -11.51 26.31 -9.88
N ASP A 2 -12.47 27.17 -9.52
CA ASP A 2 -13.03 27.25 -8.16
C ASP A 2 -13.48 25.89 -7.58
N HIS A 3 -14.06 25.01 -8.39
CA HIS A 3 -14.41 23.66 -7.93
C HIS A 3 -13.18 22.83 -7.54
N LEU A 4 -12.07 22.95 -8.28
CA LEU A 4 -10.80 22.28 -7.97
C LEU A 4 -10.22 22.76 -6.64
N ASP A 5 -10.44 24.03 -6.28
CA ASP A 5 -10.01 24.60 -5.01
C ASP A 5 -10.74 23.97 -3.81
N THR A 6 -11.98 23.48 -4.02
CA THR A 6 -12.77 22.80 -2.96
C THR A 6 -12.21 21.44 -2.54
N PHE A 7 -11.34 20.84 -3.36
CA PHE A 7 -10.69 19.56 -3.09
C PHE A 7 -9.44 19.68 -2.24
N HIS A 8 -8.91 20.89 -2.05
CA HIS A 8 -7.72 21.09 -1.24
C HIS A 8 -8.01 20.79 0.24
N ARG A 9 -7.10 20.08 0.90
CA ARG A 9 -7.24 19.67 2.31
C ARG A 9 -6.14 20.25 3.22
N GLY A 10 -5.01 20.65 2.66
CA GLY A 10 -3.91 21.29 3.38
C GLY A 10 -2.56 20.66 3.03
N ASP A 11 -1.47 21.41 3.22
CA ASP A 11 -0.08 21.00 2.95
C ASP A 11 0.12 20.29 1.60
N GLY A 12 -0.54 20.81 0.56
CA GLY A 12 -0.52 20.25 -0.79
C GLY A 12 -1.44 19.04 -1.02
N TRP A 13 -2.03 18.43 0.00
CA TRP A 13 -2.96 17.32 -0.18
C TRP A 13 -4.31 17.75 -0.75
N SER A 14 -4.87 16.90 -1.61
CA SER A 14 -6.22 17.04 -2.17
C SER A 14 -6.94 15.69 -2.14
N ASN A 15 -8.26 15.69 -1.97
CA ASN A 15 -9.10 14.50 -2.11
C ASN A 15 -10.05 14.64 -3.31
N ASP A 16 -10.48 13.52 -3.88
CA ASP A 16 -11.58 13.51 -4.85
C ASP A 16 -12.89 13.20 -4.10
N GLY A 17 -13.57 14.24 -3.61
CA GLY A 17 -14.86 14.10 -2.96
C GLY A 17 -15.14 15.11 -1.84
N PRO A 18 -16.27 14.94 -1.12
CA PRO A 18 -16.69 15.85 -0.06
C PRO A 18 -15.63 15.98 1.05
N ALA A 19 -15.68 17.09 1.80
CA ALA A 19 -14.66 17.41 2.82
C ALA A 19 -14.50 16.36 3.92
N GLY A 20 -15.55 15.58 4.22
CA GLY A 20 -15.53 14.51 5.24
C GLY A 20 -14.96 13.16 4.79
N TYR A 21 -14.47 13.04 3.54
CA TYR A 21 -13.95 11.79 3.01
C TYR A 21 -12.45 11.86 2.73
N THR A 22 -11.75 10.83 3.17
CA THR A 22 -10.30 10.65 3.08
C THR A 22 -10.00 9.71 1.91
N GLN A 23 -10.37 10.11 0.69
CA GLN A 23 -10.01 9.42 -0.55
C GLN A 23 -8.83 10.15 -1.20
N MET A 24 -7.62 9.85 -0.74
CA MET A 24 -6.38 10.51 -1.18
C MET A 24 -5.46 9.48 -1.84
N ASP A 25 -5.84 9.08 -3.05
CA ASP A 25 -5.14 8.10 -3.88
C ASP A 25 -4.43 8.78 -5.07
N TYR A 26 -3.86 7.98 -5.97
CA TYR A 26 -3.15 8.50 -7.13
C TYR A 26 -4.04 9.29 -8.11
N TYR A 27 -5.38 9.14 -8.05
CA TYR A 27 -6.26 9.98 -8.84
C TYR A 27 -6.15 11.44 -8.39
N SER A 28 -6.30 11.71 -7.09
CA SER A 28 -6.15 13.08 -6.60
C SER A 28 -4.68 13.52 -6.58
N GLY A 29 -3.77 12.62 -6.20
CA GLY A 29 -2.37 12.93 -5.97
C GLY A 29 -1.47 12.96 -7.20
N SER A 30 -1.79 12.25 -8.28
CA SER A 30 -0.84 12.04 -9.38
C SER A 30 -1.34 12.38 -10.77
N PHE A 31 -2.53 11.93 -11.15
CA PHE A 31 -2.94 11.98 -12.56
C PHE A 31 -4.23 12.74 -12.85
N ALA A 32 -4.98 13.20 -11.84
CA ALA A 32 -6.12 14.10 -12.06
C ALA A 32 -5.96 15.43 -11.32
N ILE A 33 -6.20 15.50 -10.01
CA ILE A 33 -6.38 16.79 -9.31
C ILE A 33 -5.08 17.60 -9.26
N GLN A 34 -4.02 17.05 -8.66
CA GLN A 34 -2.69 17.70 -8.62
C GLN A 34 -2.13 17.96 -10.03
N TYR A 35 -2.31 16.99 -10.94
CA TYR A 35 -1.85 17.10 -12.32
C TYR A 35 -2.48 18.30 -13.04
N LEU A 36 -3.81 18.44 -12.97
CA LEU A 36 -4.55 19.52 -13.61
C LEU A 36 -4.24 20.88 -12.97
N GLN A 37 -3.98 20.95 -11.67
CA GLN A 37 -3.51 22.18 -11.00
C GLN A 37 -2.18 22.66 -11.63
N LEU A 38 -1.23 21.75 -11.85
CA LEU A 38 0.06 22.08 -12.45
C LEU A 38 -0.03 22.47 -13.93
N LEU A 39 -0.85 21.76 -14.71
CA LEU A 39 -1.15 22.16 -16.09
C LEU A 39 -1.76 23.56 -16.16
N TYR A 40 -2.72 23.86 -15.28
CA TYR A 40 -3.31 25.19 -15.20
C TYR A 40 -2.27 26.26 -14.84
N ALA A 41 -1.43 26.00 -13.85
CA ALA A 41 -0.37 26.93 -13.45
C ALA A 41 0.59 27.25 -14.61
N LYS A 42 0.86 26.27 -15.49
CA LYS A 42 1.70 26.46 -16.68
C LYS A 42 0.99 27.19 -17.80
N LEU A 43 -0.25 26.81 -18.13
CA LEU A 43 -0.95 27.26 -19.33
C LEU A 43 -1.71 28.58 -19.13
N ALA A 44 -2.21 28.83 -17.92
CA ALA A 44 -3.01 30.01 -17.58
C ALA A 44 -2.27 30.98 -16.64
N GLY A 45 -1.01 30.70 -16.30
CA GLY A 45 -0.25 31.43 -15.29
C GLY A 45 -0.11 32.93 -15.53
N ASP A 46 -0.04 33.36 -16.80
CA ASP A 46 0.04 34.79 -17.13
C ASP A 46 -1.28 35.53 -16.87
N SER A 47 -2.41 34.81 -16.98
CA SER A 47 -3.76 35.37 -16.79
C SER A 47 -4.29 35.25 -15.36
N ASP A 48 -3.82 34.27 -14.58
CA ASP A 48 -4.18 34.06 -13.17
C ASP A 48 -2.92 33.72 -12.34
N PRO A 49 -1.98 34.68 -12.20
CA PRO A 49 -0.68 34.42 -11.57
C PRO A 49 -0.78 34.05 -10.10
N LYS A 50 -1.79 34.58 -9.39
CA LYS A 50 -2.00 34.30 -7.97
C LYS A 50 -2.38 32.84 -7.75
N ARG A 51 -3.37 32.32 -8.49
CA ARG A 51 -3.78 30.92 -8.38
C ARG A 51 -2.71 29.98 -8.90
N ALA A 52 -2.03 30.35 -9.99
CA ALA A 52 -0.93 29.55 -10.52
C ALA A 52 0.17 29.34 -9.48
N GLU A 53 0.59 30.40 -8.78
CA GLU A 53 1.60 30.26 -7.73
C GLU A 53 1.09 29.47 -6.53
N GLU A 54 -0.17 29.62 -6.15
CA GLU A 54 -0.78 28.79 -5.10
C GLU A 54 -0.73 27.29 -5.46
N TYR A 55 -1.00 26.93 -6.71
CA TYR A 55 -0.88 25.55 -7.18
C TYR A 55 0.56 25.04 -7.19
N ARG A 56 1.53 25.89 -7.56
CA ARG A 56 2.96 25.54 -7.45
C ARG A 56 3.38 25.32 -5.99
N ASP A 57 2.96 26.17 -5.07
CA ASP A 57 3.22 26.04 -3.64
C ASP A 57 2.63 24.74 -3.06
N ARG A 58 1.38 24.41 -3.42
CA ARG A 58 0.76 23.13 -3.05
C ARG A 58 1.59 21.95 -3.55
N ALA A 59 2.07 21.99 -4.80
CA ALA A 59 2.91 20.94 -5.35
C ALA A 59 4.26 20.81 -4.63
N ARG A 60 4.92 21.93 -4.27
CA ARG A 60 6.18 21.91 -3.50
C ARG A 60 6.03 21.21 -2.15
N LYS A 61 4.92 21.46 -1.45
CA LYS A 61 4.60 20.82 -0.17
C LYS A 61 4.29 19.33 -0.35
N TYR A 62 3.43 19.00 -1.31
CA TYR A 62 3.01 17.63 -1.59
C TYR A 62 4.18 16.74 -2.06
N ALA A 63 5.12 17.28 -2.84
CA ALA A 63 6.23 16.51 -3.41
C ALA A 63 7.08 15.79 -2.35
N LEU A 64 7.32 16.45 -1.20
CA LEU A 64 8.09 15.86 -0.10
C LEU A 64 7.41 14.63 0.50
N ASP A 65 6.07 14.64 0.59
CA ASP A 65 5.30 13.49 1.06
C ASP A 65 5.17 12.42 -0.02
N PHE A 66 4.92 12.82 -1.27
CA PHE A 66 4.69 11.90 -2.38
C PHE A 66 5.94 11.09 -2.76
N ALA A 67 7.14 11.62 -2.50
CA ALA A 67 8.39 10.87 -2.66
C ALA A 67 8.43 9.56 -1.84
N HIS A 68 7.65 9.46 -0.77
CA HIS A 68 7.56 8.25 0.04
C HIS A 68 6.68 7.14 -0.58
N TYR A 69 5.87 7.43 -1.61
CA TYR A 69 4.97 6.45 -2.21
C TYR A 69 5.64 5.51 -3.22
N MET A 70 6.93 5.74 -3.54
CA MET A 70 7.67 4.93 -4.49
C MET A 70 8.86 4.23 -3.85
N ASP A 71 9.07 2.98 -4.23
CA ASP A 71 10.24 2.23 -3.81
C ASP A 71 11.50 2.69 -4.58
N PRO A 72 12.70 2.37 -4.05
CA PRO A 72 13.96 2.74 -4.70
C PRO A 72 14.17 2.18 -6.11
N GLU A 73 13.42 1.14 -6.50
CA GLU A 73 13.48 0.51 -7.82
C GLU A 73 12.50 1.14 -8.83
N GLY A 74 11.59 2.00 -8.35
CA GLY A 74 10.66 2.81 -9.14
C GLY A 74 9.21 2.38 -9.09
N HIS A 75 8.86 1.31 -8.37
CA HIS A 75 7.46 0.90 -8.25
C HIS A 75 6.72 1.78 -7.23
N ALA A 76 5.55 2.27 -7.61
CA ALA A 76 4.66 2.94 -6.67
C ALA A 76 3.92 1.90 -5.81
N ILE A 77 3.71 2.19 -4.53
CA ILE A 77 2.92 1.33 -3.64
C ILE A 77 1.50 1.22 -4.22
N PRO A 78 1.01 0.04 -4.63
CA PRO A 78 -0.34 -0.10 -5.15
C PRO A 78 -1.35 0.19 -4.03
N PHE A 79 -2.13 1.26 -4.20
CA PHE A 79 -3.10 1.74 -3.22
C PHE A 79 -4.23 2.51 -3.91
N GLY A 80 -5.48 2.29 -3.49
CA GLY A 80 -6.65 2.99 -4.00
C GLY A 80 -7.17 2.46 -5.35
N ARG A 81 -7.99 3.27 -6.00
CA ARG A 81 -8.63 2.96 -7.30
C ARG A 81 -7.76 3.37 -8.49
N SER A 82 -8.20 3.01 -9.69
CA SER A 82 -7.62 3.44 -10.96
C SER A 82 -6.17 3.00 -11.17
N LEU A 83 -5.74 1.93 -10.52
CA LEU A 83 -4.39 1.40 -10.65
C LEU A 83 -4.12 0.77 -12.02
N THR A 84 -5.17 0.49 -12.82
CA THR A 84 -5.00 0.08 -14.21
C THR A 84 -4.33 1.13 -15.10
N TYR A 85 -4.15 2.36 -14.60
CA TYR A 85 -3.42 3.43 -15.29
C TYR A 85 -1.90 3.33 -15.11
N ARG A 86 -1.42 2.41 -14.25
CA ARG A 86 -0.02 1.99 -14.14
C ARG A 86 0.95 3.14 -13.91
N PHE A 87 1.77 3.49 -14.91
CA PHE A 87 2.73 4.58 -14.82
C PHE A 87 2.10 5.98 -14.77
N ALA A 88 0.77 6.11 -14.84
CA ALA A 88 0.10 7.35 -14.42
C ALA A 88 0.39 7.70 -12.94
N THR A 89 0.76 6.71 -12.10
CA THR A 89 1.16 6.93 -10.70
C THR A 89 2.39 7.84 -10.55
N VAL A 90 3.15 8.11 -11.62
CA VAL A 90 4.22 9.13 -11.63
C VAL A 90 3.86 10.40 -12.41
N GLY A 91 2.59 10.54 -12.82
CA GLY A 91 2.06 11.73 -13.48
C GLY A 91 2.36 13.04 -12.74
N PHE A 92 2.36 13.04 -11.40
CA PHE A 92 2.71 14.24 -10.62
C PHE A 92 4.12 14.74 -10.96
N TRP A 93 5.11 13.85 -10.99
CA TRP A 93 6.50 14.21 -11.31
C TRP A 93 6.63 14.72 -12.74
N ALA A 94 5.86 14.14 -13.66
CA ALA A 94 5.77 14.59 -15.05
C ALA A 94 5.17 16.01 -15.15
N ALA A 95 4.10 16.28 -14.40
CA ALA A 95 3.47 17.59 -14.35
C ALA A 95 4.35 18.65 -13.67
N VAL A 96 5.11 18.28 -12.63
CA VAL A 96 6.10 19.16 -11.99
C VAL A 96 7.14 19.64 -13.00
N ALA A 97 7.68 18.71 -13.79
CA ALA A 97 8.63 19.05 -14.84
C ALA A 97 7.98 19.92 -15.92
N PHE A 98 6.80 19.55 -16.41
CA PHE A 98 6.08 20.32 -17.43
C PHE A 98 5.74 21.75 -16.98
N ALA A 99 5.32 21.90 -15.72
CA ALA A 99 4.98 23.19 -15.12
C ALA A 99 6.20 23.95 -14.57
N GLU A 100 7.41 23.41 -14.76
CA GLU A 100 8.70 24.00 -14.37
C GLU A 100 8.73 24.40 -12.89
N VAL A 101 8.15 23.57 -12.02
CA VAL A 101 8.09 23.83 -10.58
C VAL A 101 9.38 23.39 -9.92
N GLU A 102 10.18 24.35 -9.47
CA GLU A 102 11.32 24.09 -8.60
C GLU A 102 10.83 23.56 -7.24
N LEU A 103 11.33 22.37 -6.88
CA LEU A 103 10.98 21.69 -5.64
C LEU A 103 12.01 21.98 -4.53
N PRO A 104 11.61 21.93 -3.25
CA PRO A 104 12.54 22.03 -2.14
C PRO A 104 13.51 20.84 -2.09
N ALA A 105 14.69 21.07 -1.53
CA ALA A 105 15.63 19.99 -1.21
C ALA A 105 14.95 18.90 -0.36
N PRO A 106 15.29 17.61 -0.57
CA PRO A 106 16.34 17.10 -1.46
C PRO A 106 15.88 16.81 -2.90
N LEU A 107 14.70 17.28 -3.34
CA LEU A 107 14.10 16.89 -4.61
C LEU A 107 14.61 17.74 -5.79
N SER A 108 15.85 17.49 -6.22
CA SER A 108 16.43 18.13 -7.42
C SER A 108 15.76 17.66 -8.73
N TRP A 109 16.05 18.35 -9.85
CA TRP A 109 15.67 17.87 -11.18
C TRP A 109 16.22 16.47 -11.50
N GLY A 110 17.42 16.14 -11.01
CA GLY A 110 18.00 14.81 -11.14
C GLY A 110 17.20 13.74 -10.39
N VAL A 111 16.66 14.09 -9.20
CA VAL A 111 15.77 13.21 -8.43
C VAL A 111 14.43 13.04 -9.15
N VAL A 112 13.80 14.13 -9.61
CA VAL A 112 12.53 14.08 -10.37
C VAL A 112 12.67 13.23 -11.64
N LYS A 113 13.76 13.41 -12.40
CA LYS A 113 14.11 12.55 -13.54
C LYS A 113 14.23 11.09 -13.13
N GLY A 114 14.92 10.83 -12.02
CA GLY A 114 15.06 9.49 -11.47
C GLY A 114 13.74 8.85 -11.07
N MET A 115 12.83 9.59 -10.44
CA MET A 115 11.49 9.12 -10.07
C MET A 115 10.73 8.60 -11.29
N LEU A 116 10.69 9.39 -12.36
CA LEU A 116 10.00 9.02 -13.61
C LEU A 116 10.67 7.84 -14.32
N LEU A 117 11.98 7.91 -14.56
CA LEU A 117 12.66 6.91 -15.38
C LEU A 117 12.78 5.56 -14.69
N ARG A 118 12.95 5.51 -13.35
CA ARG A 118 12.92 4.24 -12.61
C ARG A 118 11.55 3.57 -12.73
N ASN A 119 10.46 4.33 -12.59
CA ASN A 119 9.11 3.79 -12.74
C ASN A 119 8.87 3.20 -14.14
N LEU A 120 9.25 3.92 -15.20
CA LEU A 120 9.13 3.41 -16.56
C LEU A 120 9.96 2.13 -16.78
N ARG A 121 11.19 2.08 -16.24
CA ARG A 121 12.04 0.87 -16.28
C ARG A 121 11.50 -0.28 -15.45
N TRP A 122 10.76 0.00 -14.37
CA TRP A 122 10.09 -1.04 -13.60
C TRP A 122 8.94 -1.64 -14.41
N TRP A 123 8.09 -0.80 -15.01
CA TRP A 123 6.99 -1.26 -15.85
C TRP A 123 7.46 -1.99 -17.11
N SER A 124 8.60 -1.62 -17.70
CA SER A 124 9.15 -2.32 -18.87
C SER A 124 9.58 -3.76 -18.58
N LYS A 125 9.72 -4.16 -17.32
CA LYS A 125 10.00 -5.55 -16.90
C LYS A 125 8.74 -6.42 -16.87
N HIS A 126 7.56 -5.85 -17.11
CA HIS A 126 6.26 -6.52 -17.04
C HIS A 126 5.60 -6.54 -18.42
N PRO A 127 6.03 -7.42 -19.35
CA PRO A 127 5.50 -7.44 -20.71
C PRO A 127 4.01 -7.79 -20.77
N ASP A 128 3.50 -8.51 -19.77
CA ASP A 128 2.10 -8.94 -19.68
C ASP A 128 1.11 -7.80 -19.44
N VAL A 129 1.56 -6.55 -19.31
CA VAL A 129 0.67 -5.37 -19.35
C VAL A 129 0.12 -5.08 -20.75
N PHE A 130 0.75 -5.63 -21.78
CA PHE A 130 0.31 -5.52 -23.17
C PHE A 130 -0.49 -6.74 -23.59
N GLN A 131 -1.53 -6.50 -24.37
CA GLN A 131 -2.27 -7.51 -25.11
C GLN A 131 -1.46 -7.95 -26.33
N PRO A 132 -1.78 -9.11 -26.96
CA PRO A 132 -1.08 -9.57 -28.17
C PRO A 132 -1.08 -8.56 -29.33
N ASN A 133 -2.04 -7.63 -29.38
CA ASN A 133 -2.12 -6.57 -30.38
C ASN A 133 -1.30 -5.31 -30.02
N GLY A 134 -0.53 -5.34 -28.93
CA GLY A 134 0.30 -4.22 -28.46
C GLY A 134 -0.45 -3.16 -27.64
N MET A 135 -1.76 -3.29 -27.43
CA MET A 135 -2.52 -2.36 -26.58
C MET A 135 -2.39 -2.72 -25.10
N LEU A 136 -2.50 -1.73 -24.21
CA LEU A 136 -2.56 -2.00 -22.76
C LEU A 136 -3.84 -2.76 -22.39
N ASN A 137 -3.74 -3.72 -21.46
CA ASN A 137 -4.90 -4.42 -20.91
C ASN A 137 -5.50 -3.71 -19.68
N ILE A 138 -6.70 -4.12 -19.27
CA ILE A 138 -7.24 -3.82 -17.94
C ILE A 138 -6.63 -4.82 -16.96
N GLY A 139 -5.95 -4.30 -15.93
CA GLY A 139 -5.20 -5.11 -14.98
C GLY A 139 -4.11 -4.28 -14.30
N TYR A 140 -3.10 -4.96 -13.77
CA TYR A 140 -1.95 -4.29 -13.15
C TYR A 140 -0.65 -4.72 -13.85
N THR A 141 0.10 -5.70 -13.32
CA THR A 141 1.28 -6.28 -14.01
C THR A 141 0.92 -7.30 -15.08
N TYR A 142 -0.32 -7.82 -15.05
CA TYR A 142 -0.90 -8.75 -16.01
C TYR A 142 -2.42 -8.46 -16.13
N PRO A 143 -3.16 -9.07 -17.09
CA PRO A 143 -4.60 -8.90 -17.20
C PRO A 143 -5.33 -9.36 -15.94
N ASN A 144 -6.04 -8.45 -15.28
CA ASN A 144 -6.78 -8.75 -14.05
C ASN A 144 -8.05 -7.90 -13.96
N TYR A 145 -9.19 -8.51 -14.33
CA TYR A 145 -10.50 -7.83 -14.34
C TYR A 145 -11.18 -7.78 -12.97
N TYR A 146 -10.66 -8.46 -11.94
CA TYR A 146 -11.13 -8.29 -10.57
C TYR A 146 -10.78 -6.90 -10.04
N LEU A 147 -9.67 -6.31 -10.51
CA LEU A 147 -9.26 -4.95 -10.19
C LEU A 147 -10.15 -3.88 -10.83
N ALA A 148 -10.81 -4.20 -11.94
CA ALA A 148 -11.53 -3.23 -12.76
C ALA A 148 -12.59 -2.44 -11.99
N GLU A 149 -12.71 -1.14 -12.31
CA GLU A 149 -13.80 -0.29 -11.86
C GLU A 149 -14.94 -0.22 -12.88
N ASN A 150 -16.14 0.16 -12.41
CA ASN A 150 -17.36 0.28 -13.23
C ASN A 150 -17.24 1.31 -14.37
N TYR A 151 -16.27 2.23 -14.31
CA TYR A 151 -16.00 3.23 -15.34
C TYR A 151 -14.85 2.82 -16.28
N ASN A 152 -14.21 1.66 -16.07
CA ASN A 152 -13.13 1.25 -16.95
C ASN A 152 -13.66 0.86 -18.34
N SER A 153 -12.92 1.30 -19.36
CA SER A 153 -13.10 0.99 -20.77
C SER A 153 -11.74 0.62 -21.39
N PRO A 154 -11.68 0.07 -22.61
CA PRO A 154 -10.41 -0.22 -23.29
C PRO A 154 -9.47 0.99 -23.43
N GLY A 155 -10.01 2.22 -23.41
CA GLY A 155 -9.22 3.44 -23.44
C GLY A 155 -8.67 3.88 -22.06
N SER A 156 -9.23 3.36 -20.97
CA SER A 156 -8.88 3.78 -19.61
C SER A 156 -7.40 3.60 -19.25
N PRO A 157 -6.72 2.49 -19.61
CA PRO A 157 -5.29 2.32 -19.34
C PRO A 157 -4.39 3.43 -19.92
N TYR A 158 -4.84 4.18 -20.94
CA TYR A 158 -4.03 5.21 -21.61
C TYR A 158 -3.91 6.53 -20.83
N TRP A 159 -4.56 6.65 -19.66
CA TRP A 159 -4.18 7.68 -18.67
C TRP A 159 -2.71 7.60 -18.27
N CYS A 160 -2.09 6.43 -18.46
CA CYS A 160 -0.65 6.23 -18.33
C CYS A 160 0.17 7.27 -19.11
N MET A 161 -0.35 7.79 -20.24
CA MET A 161 0.35 8.75 -21.09
C MET A 161 0.68 10.07 -20.40
N LEU A 162 0.00 10.39 -19.29
CA LEU A 162 0.28 11.58 -18.48
C LEU A 162 1.71 11.59 -17.91
N ALA A 163 2.36 10.42 -17.77
CA ALA A 163 3.76 10.30 -17.38
C ALA A 163 4.74 10.90 -18.41
N PHE A 164 4.31 11.12 -19.65
CA PHE A 164 5.15 11.63 -20.74
C PHE A 164 5.04 13.15 -20.95
N ALA A 165 4.38 13.88 -20.04
CA ALA A 165 4.31 15.35 -20.09
C ALA A 165 5.67 16.06 -20.30
N PRO A 166 6.81 15.58 -19.75
CA PRO A 166 8.11 16.22 -19.96
C PRO A 166 8.57 16.24 -21.42
N LEU A 167 8.00 15.42 -22.32
CA LEU A 167 8.32 15.45 -23.76
C LEU A 167 7.96 16.78 -24.43
N ALA A 168 7.11 17.60 -23.81
CA ALA A 168 6.81 18.95 -24.30
C ALA A 168 7.91 19.97 -23.95
N LEU A 169 8.90 19.63 -23.12
CA LEU A 169 9.98 20.52 -22.72
C LEU A 169 11.12 20.54 -23.77
N PRO A 170 11.80 21.69 -23.96
CA PRO A 170 12.96 21.78 -24.86
C PRO A 170 14.13 20.94 -24.33
N LYS A 171 15.01 20.48 -25.24
CA LYS A 171 16.15 19.60 -24.90
C LYS A 171 17.12 20.21 -23.87
N GLU A 172 17.15 21.54 -23.77
CA GLU A 172 17.99 22.30 -22.85
C GLU A 172 17.43 22.37 -21.42
N HIS A 173 16.15 22.04 -21.21
CA HIS A 173 15.50 22.18 -19.91
C HIS A 173 16.25 21.36 -18.82
N PRO A 174 16.41 21.87 -17.59
CA PRO A 174 17.12 21.20 -16.49
C PRO A 174 16.70 19.75 -16.23
N PHE A 175 15.42 19.42 -16.42
CA PHE A 175 14.94 18.03 -16.35
C PHE A 175 15.71 17.10 -17.30
N TRP A 176 15.97 17.52 -18.54
CA TRP A 176 16.68 16.71 -19.53
C TRP A 176 18.18 16.74 -19.34
N THR A 177 18.75 17.91 -19.05
CA THR A 177 20.20 18.12 -18.94
C THR A 177 20.79 17.66 -17.60
N SER A 178 19.99 17.57 -16.53
CA SER A 178 20.43 17.04 -15.25
C SER A 178 20.79 15.55 -15.34
N LYS A 179 21.84 15.16 -14.63
CA LYS A 179 22.18 13.76 -14.41
C LYS A 179 21.06 13.10 -13.58
N GLU A 180 20.70 11.87 -13.91
CA GLU A 180 19.77 11.11 -13.08
C GLU A 180 20.39 10.85 -11.70
N GLU A 181 19.67 11.22 -10.64
CA GLU A 181 20.11 11.02 -9.25
C GLU A 181 19.40 9.81 -8.61
N PRO A 182 20.02 9.17 -7.60
CA PRO A 182 19.42 8.03 -6.91
C PRO A 182 18.11 8.40 -6.20
N HIS A 183 17.32 7.37 -5.87
CA HIS A 183 16.15 7.56 -5.01
C HIS A 183 16.58 8.07 -3.62
N PRO A 184 15.80 8.95 -2.96
CA PRO A 184 16.12 9.47 -1.62
C PRO A 184 16.44 8.41 -0.55
N PHE A 185 15.90 7.19 -0.68
CA PHE A 185 16.12 6.05 0.23
C PHE A 185 17.18 5.04 -0.25
N ARG A 186 17.90 5.29 -1.36
CA ARG A 186 18.94 4.37 -1.87
C ARG A 186 20.32 4.59 -1.21
N SER A 187 20.49 5.71 -0.51
CA SER A 187 21.73 6.05 0.22
C SER A 187 21.79 5.34 1.57
N ALA A 188 23.00 5.04 2.05
CA ALA A 188 23.22 4.55 3.42
C ALA A 188 22.72 5.53 4.50
N THR A 189 22.63 6.82 4.14
CA THR A 189 21.94 7.84 4.91
C THR A 189 20.85 8.43 4.03
N PRO A 190 19.58 8.00 4.19
CA PRO A 190 18.46 8.54 3.44
C PRO A 190 18.33 10.06 3.62
N SER A 191 17.97 10.76 2.55
CA SER A 191 17.76 12.22 2.58
C SER A 191 16.34 12.61 3.02
N LEU A 192 15.45 11.63 3.12
CA LEU A 192 14.11 11.74 3.68
C LEU A 192 13.96 10.73 4.83
N PRO A 193 13.08 10.98 5.81
CA PRO A 193 12.92 10.09 6.97
C PRO A 193 12.38 8.72 6.55
N GLU A 194 13.00 7.63 7.03
CA GLU A 194 12.56 6.26 6.72
C GLU A 194 11.11 5.98 7.18
N ILE A 195 10.68 6.60 8.28
CA ILE A 195 9.32 6.52 8.79
C ILE A 195 8.73 7.92 8.79
N LYS A 196 7.65 8.14 8.04
CA LYS A 196 7.01 9.44 7.87
C LYS A 196 5.51 9.35 8.14
N ALA A 197 5.06 10.10 9.14
CA ALA A 197 3.65 10.29 9.45
C ALA A 197 3.04 11.33 8.50
N LEU A 198 1.98 10.95 7.77
CA LEU A 198 1.27 11.80 6.80
C LEU A 198 -0.14 12.09 7.31
N ARG A 199 -0.34 13.33 7.80
CA ARG A 199 -1.55 13.72 8.53
C ARG A 199 -2.83 13.64 7.70
N TYR A 200 -2.82 14.18 6.48
CA TYR A 200 -4.03 14.28 5.64
C TYR A 200 -4.51 12.93 5.10
N PRO A 201 -3.65 12.06 4.54
CA PRO A 201 -4.08 10.74 4.12
C PRO A 201 -4.18 9.75 5.30
N LEU A 202 -3.81 10.15 6.52
CA LEU A 202 -3.75 9.27 7.70
C LEU A 202 -2.92 8.01 7.43
N HIS A 203 -1.73 8.23 6.86
CA HIS A 203 -0.77 7.18 6.54
C HIS A 203 0.49 7.28 7.38
N ILE A 204 1.15 6.15 7.59
CA ILE A 204 2.55 6.12 8.01
C ILE A 204 3.33 5.43 6.90
N MET A 205 4.20 6.18 6.24
CA MET A 205 5.07 5.66 5.19
C MET A 205 6.31 5.03 5.81
N VAL A 206 6.73 3.88 5.27
CA VAL A 206 7.85 3.10 5.78
C VAL A 206 8.78 2.71 4.64
N HIS A 207 10.06 3.08 4.80
CA HIS A 207 11.20 2.68 3.98
C HIS A 207 12.27 2.13 4.89
N LYS A 208 12.13 0.88 5.32
CA LYS A 208 13.03 0.27 6.31
C LYS A 208 13.36 -1.17 5.95
N ALA A 209 14.59 -1.59 6.25
CA ALA A 209 15.09 -2.95 5.96
C ALA A 209 14.88 -3.41 4.50
N GLY A 210 14.95 -2.47 3.54
CA GLY A 210 14.74 -2.76 2.12
C GLY A 210 13.28 -2.96 1.71
N HIS A 211 12.32 -2.66 2.59
CA HIS A 211 10.89 -2.75 2.30
C HIS A 211 10.26 -1.35 2.28
N THR A 212 9.55 -1.07 1.19
CA THR A 212 8.72 0.14 1.01
C THR A 212 7.25 -0.23 1.11
N PHE A 213 6.56 0.31 2.11
CA PHE A 213 5.13 0.11 2.33
C PHE A 213 4.51 1.29 3.08
N LEU A 214 3.19 1.33 3.15
CA LEU A 214 2.45 2.27 3.98
C LEU A 214 1.53 1.53 4.94
N LEU A 215 1.37 2.07 6.14
CA LEU A 215 0.26 1.76 7.04
C LEU A 215 -0.88 2.74 6.77
N SER A 216 -2.12 2.25 6.74
CA SER A 216 -3.29 3.07 6.41
C SER A 216 -4.40 2.96 7.46
N SER A 217 -4.90 4.10 7.89
CA SER A 217 -6.16 4.22 8.63
C SER A 217 -6.96 5.36 8.04
N GLY A 218 -8.29 5.24 8.07
CA GLY A 218 -9.18 6.32 7.65
C GLY A 218 -9.48 6.38 6.16
N GLN A 219 -8.71 5.78 5.27
CA GLN A 219 -9.01 5.85 3.84
C GLN A 219 -10.37 5.22 3.50
N LYS A 220 -11.20 5.94 2.75
CA LYS A 220 -12.51 5.45 2.31
C LYS A 220 -13.02 6.12 1.05
N CYS A 221 -13.68 5.34 0.21
CA CYS A 221 -14.37 5.82 -0.97
C CYS A 221 -15.77 6.33 -0.60
N HIS A 222 -16.15 7.50 -1.10
CA HIS A 222 -17.43 8.14 -0.77
C HIS A 222 -18.64 7.56 -1.53
N TYR A 223 -18.39 6.64 -2.46
CA TYR A 223 -19.40 5.94 -3.25
C TYR A 223 -19.04 4.44 -3.35
N PRO A 224 -20.00 3.56 -3.69
CA PRO A 224 -19.74 2.13 -3.85
C PRO A 224 -18.73 1.85 -4.97
N LEU A 225 -17.60 1.25 -4.62
CA LEU A 225 -16.57 0.82 -5.56
C LEU A 225 -16.34 -0.69 -5.43
N LYS A 226 -16.13 -1.38 -6.56
CA LYS A 226 -15.75 -2.79 -6.55
C LYS A 226 -14.50 -3.01 -5.70
N SER A 227 -14.59 -3.94 -4.76
CA SER A 227 -13.51 -4.31 -3.84
C SER A 227 -12.96 -3.13 -3.03
N THR A 228 -13.84 -2.22 -2.58
CA THR A 228 -13.46 -1.05 -1.73
C THR A 228 -12.63 -1.45 -0.52
N GLN A 229 -12.98 -2.56 0.12
CA GLN A 229 -12.26 -3.11 1.28
C GLN A 229 -10.80 -3.47 0.96
N ALA A 230 -10.52 -3.95 -0.25
CA ALA A 230 -9.15 -4.22 -0.68
C ALA A 230 -8.42 -2.93 -1.05
N LYS A 231 -9.10 -2.02 -1.76
CA LYS A 231 -8.50 -0.78 -2.30
C LYS A 231 -8.19 0.27 -1.23
N TYR A 232 -8.99 0.31 -0.15
CA TYR A 232 -8.85 1.33 0.92
C TYR A 232 -8.89 0.75 2.35
N GLY A 233 -9.34 -0.49 2.54
CA GLY A 233 -9.60 -1.06 3.86
C GLY A 233 -8.41 -1.78 4.50
N HIS A 234 -7.35 -2.12 3.76
CA HIS A 234 -6.19 -2.82 4.33
C HIS A 234 -5.42 -1.95 5.32
N PHE A 235 -4.83 -2.57 6.33
CA PHE A 235 -3.99 -1.95 7.34
C PHE A 235 -2.62 -1.54 6.80
N ALA A 236 -2.13 -2.24 5.77
CA ALA A 236 -0.87 -1.94 5.11
C ALA A 236 -0.90 -2.30 3.61
N TYR A 237 -0.18 -1.51 2.80
CA TYR A 237 0.01 -1.72 1.36
C TYR A 237 1.49 -1.71 1.02
N SER A 238 1.96 -2.69 0.26
CA SER A 238 3.39 -2.93 0.01
C SER A 238 3.73 -2.76 -1.48
N ALA A 239 4.86 -2.10 -1.77
CA ALA A 239 5.36 -2.00 -3.15
C ALA A 239 5.84 -3.36 -3.68
N SER A 240 6.44 -4.21 -2.84
CA SER A 240 6.98 -5.51 -3.27
C SER A 240 5.95 -6.65 -3.24
N PHE A 241 4.95 -6.51 -2.37
CA PHE A 241 3.87 -7.49 -2.15
C PHE A 241 2.56 -6.77 -2.41
N GLY A 242 2.28 -6.50 -3.69
CA GLY A 242 1.09 -5.76 -4.10
C GLY A 242 -0.17 -6.45 -3.58
N TYR A 243 -1.23 -5.69 -3.32
CA TYR A 243 -2.39 -6.24 -2.63
C TYR A 243 -3.21 -7.20 -3.50
N SER A 244 -4.19 -7.86 -2.89
CA SER A 244 -5.10 -8.79 -3.57
C SER A 244 -6.53 -8.25 -3.59
N VAL A 245 -7.25 -8.49 -4.69
CA VAL A 245 -8.68 -8.17 -4.82
C VAL A 245 -9.52 -9.44 -4.77
N PRO A 246 -10.65 -9.45 -4.05
CA PRO A 246 -11.50 -10.64 -3.98
C PRO A 246 -11.96 -11.14 -5.35
N THR A 247 -11.91 -12.46 -5.53
CA THR A 247 -12.45 -13.16 -6.71
C THR A 247 -13.89 -13.61 -6.50
N GLY A 248 -14.30 -13.73 -5.24
CA GLY A 248 -15.61 -14.12 -4.77
C GLY A 248 -15.80 -13.75 -3.30
N GLY A 249 -16.79 -14.36 -2.65
CA GLY A 249 -17.06 -14.10 -1.23
C GLY A 249 -17.46 -15.33 -0.43
N TYR A 250 -17.46 -16.52 -1.05
CA TYR A 250 -17.98 -17.75 -0.44
C TYR A 250 -16.97 -18.46 0.45
N THR A 251 -15.67 -18.25 0.20
CA THR A 251 -14.60 -18.76 1.05
C THR A 251 -13.64 -17.64 1.45
N ILE A 252 -12.88 -17.86 2.52
CA ILE A 252 -11.88 -16.89 2.98
C ILE A 252 -10.75 -16.70 1.95
N GLU A 253 -10.42 -17.74 1.18
CA GLU A 253 -9.44 -17.71 0.09
C GLU A 253 -9.90 -16.86 -1.10
N GLN A 254 -11.21 -16.79 -1.34
CA GLN A 254 -11.82 -15.91 -2.35
C GLN A 254 -11.92 -14.47 -1.87
N TYR A 255 -12.18 -14.27 -0.56
CA TYR A 255 -12.39 -12.96 0.04
C TYR A 255 -11.07 -12.26 0.42
N VAL A 256 -10.01 -13.03 0.63
CA VAL A 256 -8.61 -12.62 0.83
C VAL A 256 -8.44 -11.59 1.97
N PRO A 257 -8.29 -12.04 3.23
CA PRO A 257 -8.07 -11.15 4.38
C PRO A 257 -6.63 -10.60 4.43
N GLU A 258 -6.05 -10.29 3.27
CA GLU A 258 -4.70 -9.76 3.18
C GLU A 258 -4.63 -8.43 3.91
N SER A 259 -3.70 -8.31 4.84
CA SER A 259 -3.44 -7.07 5.56
C SER A 259 -4.72 -6.50 6.20
N ALA A 260 -5.65 -7.38 6.58
CA ALA A 260 -6.98 -7.05 7.07
C ALA A 260 -7.44 -8.07 8.11
N LEU A 261 -8.45 -7.69 8.91
CA LEU A 261 -9.16 -8.57 9.83
C LEU A 261 -10.55 -8.86 9.24
N ALA A 262 -10.77 -10.09 8.81
CA ALA A 262 -12.05 -10.59 8.33
C ALA A 262 -12.82 -11.27 9.47
N LEU A 263 -14.11 -10.97 9.54
CA LEU A 263 -15.04 -11.52 10.54
C LEU A 263 -16.26 -12.13 9.83
N SER A 264 -16.78 -13.23 10.35
CA SER A 264 -18.02 -13.88 9.89
C SER A 264 -18.86 -14.32 11.08
N ASP A 265 -20.19 -14.16 11.00
CA ASP A 265 -21.17 -14.60 12.01
C ASP A 265 -22.05 -15.78 11.53
N ASP A 266 -21.70 -16.38 10.39
CA ASP A 266 -22.51 -17.40 9.69
C ASP A 266 -21.71 -18.65 9.29
N GLY A 267 -20.62 -18.94 10.00
CA GLY A 267 -19.78 -20.12 9.73
C GLY A 267 -18.90 -19.99 8.51
N GLY A 268 -18.61 -18.76 8.07
CA GLY A 268 -17.67 -18.45 7.01
C GLY A 268 -18.31 -18.33 5.63
N GLU A 269 -19.64 -18.27 5.55
CA GLU A 269 -20.38 -18.07 4.30
C GLU A 269 -20.23 -16.62 3.80
N MET A 270 -20.31 -15.64 4.70
CA MET A 270 -20.11 -14.22 4.39
C MET A 270 -19.08 -13.59 5.33
N TRP A 271 -18.12 -12.91 4.71
CA TRP A 271 -17.04 -12.21 5.43
C TRP A 271 -17.23 -10.69 5.37
N LYS A 272 -16.91 -10.03 6.48
CA LYS A 272 -16.83 -8.58 6.58
C LYS A 272 -15.43 -8.15 6.97
N MET A 273 -14.90 -7.18 6.21
CA MET A 273 -13.65 -6.47 6.52
C MET A 273 -13.92 -4.98 6.68
N ARG A 274 -12.89 -4.26 7.15
CA ARG A 274 -12.91 -2.80 7.23
C ARG A 274 -13.24 -2.19 5.86
N ARG A 275 -14.35 -1.45 5.79
CA ARG A 275 -14.80 -0.72 4.59
C ARG A 275 -15.07 0.75 4.90
N ASP A 276 -15.81 1.00 5.98
CA ASP A 276 -15.94 2.33 6.56
C ASP A 276 -15.06 2.40 7.81
N VAL A 277 -14.58 3.60 8.10
CA VAL A 277 -13.65 3.86 9.19
C VAL A 277 -14.20 5.00 10.03
N GLU A 278 -14.35 4.73 11.33
CA GLU A 278 -14.76 5.67 12.36
C GLU A 278 -13.54 6.08 13.19
N ASN A 279 -13.55 7.31 13.73
CA ASN A 279 -12.55 7.79 14.71
C ASN A 279 -11.09 7.51 14.29
N ALA A 280 -10.78 7.72 13.00
CA ALA A 280 -9.45 7.50 12.48
C ALA A 280 -8.52 8.63 12.90
N GLU A 281 -7.37 8.28 13.49
CA GLU A 281 -6.42 9.24 14.03
C GLU A 281 -4.98 8.85 13.70
N LEU A 282 -4.13 9.86 13.58
CA LEU A 282 -2.68 9.72 13.52
C LEU A 282 -2.10 10.42 14.75
N ASN A 283 -1.46 9.63 15.61
CA ASN A 283 -0.97 10.07 16.90
C ASN A 283 0.54 9.82 17.01
N THR A 284 1.17 10.37 18.05
CA THR A 284 2.59 10.14 18.35
C THR A 284 2.75 9.85 19.83
N LYS A 285 3.51 8.81 20.15
CA LYS A 285 3.85 8.41 21.52
C LYS A 285 5.29 7.93 21.56
N ASP A 286 6.04 8.37 22.57
CA ASP A 286 7.46 8.02 22.76
C ASP A 286 8.31 8.24 21.49
N GLY A 287 8.02 9.30 20.74
CA GLY A 287 8.72 9.65 19.50
C GLY A 287 8.35 8.84 18.26
N SER A 288 7.47 7.84 18.38
CA SER A 288 7.01 7.01 17.26
C SER A 288 5.56 7.33 16.87
N PRO A 289 5.24 7.47 15.57
CA PRO A 289 3.86 7.63 15.14
C PRO A 289 3.09 6.31 15.22
N TYR A 290 1.79 6.40 15.47
CA TYR A 290 0.89 5.25 15.34
C TYR A 290 -0.46 5.71 14.78
N LEU A 291 -1.13 4.80 14.10
CA LEU A 291 -2.49 5.02 13.60
C LEU A 291 -3.49 4.34 14.52
N TYR A 292 -4.64 4.97 14.67
CA TYR A 292 -5.80 4.42 15.35
C TYR A 292 -7.02 4.49 14.44
N SER A 293 -7.91 3.51 14.52
CA SER A 293 -9.22 3.55 13.88
C SER A 293 -10.22 2.60 14.52
N GLU A 294 -11.50 2.87 14.30
CA GLU A 294 -12.60 1.99 14.68
C GLU A 294 -13.37 1.51 13.44
N MET A 295 -13.96 0.32 13.53
CA MET A 295 -14.97 -0.16 12.59
C MET A 295 -16.11 -0.87 13.32
N ARG A 296 -17.30 -0.82 12.73
CA ARG A 296 -18.53 -1.47 13.22
C ARG A 296 -19.14 -2.35 12.13
N PRO A 297 -18.69 -3.60 11.98
CA PRO A 297 -19.20 -4.45 10.91
C PRO A 297 -20.64 -4.95 11.18
N TRP A 298 -21.07 -4.91 12.45
CA TRP A 298 -22.45 -5.09 12.91
C TRP A 298 -22.77 -4.06 14.01
N SER A 299 -24.05 -3.93 14.39
CA SER A 299 -24.49 -2.99 15.44
C SER A 299 -23.96 -3.31 16.83
N ASP A 300 -23.65 -4.57 17.10
CA ASP A 300 -23.16 -5.14 18.36
C ASP A 300 -21.69 -5.61 18.29
N VAL A 301 -20.97 -5.30 17.20
CA VAL A 301 -19.56 -5.62 17.04
C VAL A 301 -18.78 -4.33 16.83
N LYS A 302 -17.79 -4.10 17.68
CA LYS A 302 -16.88 -2.96 17.59
C LYS A 302 -15.44 -3.45 17.57
N VAL A 303 -14.68 -3.03 16.57
CA VAL A 303 -13.25 -3.32 16.47
C VAL A 303 -12.47 -2.01 16.52
N ARG A 304 -11.55 -1.90 17.46
CA ARG A 304 -10.55 -0.82 17.52
C ARG A 304 -9.22 -1.36 17.05
N THR A 305 -8.52 -0.63 16.21
CA THR A 305 -7.25 -1.04 15.63
C THR A 305 -6.18 0.00 15.87
N TRP A 306 -5.02 -0.42 16.37
CA TRP A 306 -3.80 0.36 16.41
C TRP A 306 -2.77 -0.23 15.45
N LEU A 307 -2.12 0.61 14.64
CA LEU A 307 -1.06 0.22 13.73
C LEU A 307 0.22 0.95 14.12
N LEU A 308 1.29 0.19 14.34
CA LEU A 308 2.59 0.74 14.71
C LEU A 308 3.65 0.34 13.67
N PRO A 309 4.47 1.27 13.19
CA PRO A 309 5.52 1.00 12.23
C PRO A 309 6.67 0.18 12.86
N PRO A 310 7.63 -0.28 12.03
CA PRO A 310 8.83 -0.93 12.53
C PRO A 310 9.69 -0.06 13.46
N THR A 311 10.53 -0.72 14.24
CA THR A 311 11.53 -0.13 15.14
C THR A 311 12.93 -0.42 14.61
N ASP A 312 13.97 0.20 15.17
CA ASP A 312 15.36 -0.14 14.83
C ASP A 312 15.73 -1.54 15.33
N GLU A 313 15.11 -1.99 16.42
CA GLU A 313 15.29 -3.33 16.95
C GLU A 313 14.62 -4.38 16.06
N ALA A 314 13.43 -4.12 15.52
CA ALA A 314 12.69 -5.06 14.68
C ALA A 314 12.30 -4.40 13.33
N PRO A 315 13.28 -4.15 12.44
CA PRO A 315 13.08 -3.26 11.29
C PRO A 315 12.29 -3.87 10.14
N SER A 316 12.13 -5.19 10.12
CA SER A 316 11.32 -5.94 9.13
C SER A 316 9.91 -6.28 9.65
N TRP A 317 9.48 -5.65 10.74
CA TRP A 317 8.25 -5.98 11.45
C TRP A 317 7.38 -4.75 11.68
N HIS A 318 6.08 -4.84 11.40
CA HIS A 318 5.11 -3.88 11.94
C HIS A 318 4.13 -4.57 12.89
N LEU A 319 3.52 -3.80 13.79
CA LEU A 319 2.56 -4.31 14.77
C LEU A 319 1.14 -3.86 14.42
N ARG A 320 0.19 -4.75 14.67
CA ARG A 320 -1.24 -4.48 14.64
C ARG A 320 -1.85 -4.96 15.93
N VAL A 321 -2.63 -4.11 16.58
CA VAL A 321 -3.38 -4.47 17.78
C VAL A 321 -4.84 -4.25 17.50
N HIS A 322 -5.66 -5.28 17.73
CA HIS A 322 -7.10 -5.19 17.61
C HIS A 322 -7.74 -5.44 18.98
N HIS A 323 -8.67 -4.58 19.37
CA HIS A 323 -9.61 -4.85 20.45
C HIS A 323 -10.99 -5.10 19.83
N VAL A 324 -11.44 -6.35 19.90
CA VAL A 324 -12.73 -6.81 19.38
C VAL A 324 -13.70 -6.99 20.53
N GLN A 325 -14.77 -6.21 20.52
CA GLN A 325 -15.92 -6.37 21.40
C GLN A 325 -17.07 -6.92 20.56
N SER A 326 -17.63 -8.06 20.94
CA SER A 326 -18.67 -8.72 20.16
C SER A 326 -19.83 -9.20 21.02
N GLY A 327 -21.05 -8.80 20.67
CA GLY A 327 -22.29 -9.36 21.21
C GLY A 327 -22.69 -10.72 20.62
N ARG A 328 -21.94 -11.22 19.63
CA ARG A 328 -22.23 -12.45 18.88
C ARG A 328 -21.01 -13.36 18.75
N ALA A 329 -21.23 -14.61 18.38
CA ALA A 329 -20.14 -15.51 18.02
C ALA A 329 -19.57 -15.08 16.65
N LEU A 330 -18.25 -15.10 16.50
CA LEU A 330 -17.59 -14.73 15.24
C LEU A 330 -16.47 -15.71 14.91
N GLN A 331 -16.32 -16.05 13.63
CA GLN A 331 -15.05 -16.53 13.11
C GLN A 331 -14.18 -15.34 12.72
N SER A 332 -12.87 -15.45 12.95
CA SER A 332 -11.92 -14.39 12.58
C SER A 332 -10.70 -14.93 11.83
N TYR A 333 -10.27 -14.18 10.82
CA TYR A 333 -9.01 -14.39 10.09
C TYR A 333 -8.28 -13.06 9.88
N GLU A 334 -6.99 -13.03 10.15
CA GLU A 334 -6.11 -11.91 9.87
C GLU A 334 -4.94 -12.34 8.99
N GLY A 335 -4.72 -11.67 7.86
CA GLY A 335 -3.62 -11.97 6.94
C GLY A 335 -2.45 -10.99 7.02
N ALA A 336 -1.24 -11.47 6.66
CA ALA A 336 -0.05 -10.63 6.41
C ALA A 336 -0.12 -9.96 5.04
N PHE A 337 0.92 -10.06 4.23
CA PHE A 337 0.90 -9.73 2.80
C PHE A 337 0.76 -11.03 2.00
N ALA A 338 0.07 -10.99 0.86
CA ALA A 338 0.10 -12.11 -0.06
C ALA A 338 1.47 -12.15 -0.75
N ILE A 339 2.00 -13.36 -0.95
CA ILE A 339 3.31 -13.58 -1.57
C ILE A 339 3.20 -14.70 -2.60
N LYS A 340 4.08 -14.67 -3.61
CA LYS A 340 4.16 -15.69 -4.66
C LYS A 340 4.09 -17.11 -4.08
N GLY A 341 3.08 -17.85 -4.54
CA GLY A 341 2.72 -19.17 -4.02
C GLY A 341 3.32 -20.33 -4.79
N THR A 342 4.34 -20.07 -5.64
CA THR A 342 4.90 -21.09 -6.53
C THR A 342 6.41 -21.24 -6.38
N ALA A 343 6.90 -22.47 -6.43
CA ALA A 343 8.32 -22.79 -6.42
C ALA A 343 9.01 -22.31 -7.71
N LYS A 344 10.20 -21.73 -7.56
CA LYS A 344 10.90 -21.03 -8.66
C LYS A 344 11.20 -21.94 -9.84
N ASN A 345 11.67 -23.15 -9.57
CA ASN A 345 12.18 -24.05 -10.61
C ASN A 345 11.09 -24.86 -11.32
N THR A 346 9.93 -25.04 -10.68
CA THR A 346 8.87 -25.94 -11.19
C THR A 346 7.59 -25.21 -11.57
N GLY A 347 7.38 -23.99 -11.05
CA GLY A 347 6.11 -23.26 -11.18
C GLY A 347 4.92 -23.98 -10.52
N ARG A 348 5.16 -25.01 -9.70
CA ARG A 348 4.15 -25.71 -8.90
C ARG A 348 3.92 -24.98 -7.57
N ALA A 349 2.84 -25.32 -6.87
CA ALA A 349 2.58 -24.78 -5.54
C ALA A 349 3.76 -25.02 -4.59
N LEU A 350 4.00 -24.09 -3.67
CA LEU A 350 5.02 -24.24 -2.64
C LEU A 350 4.71 -25.43 -1.73
N GLY A 351 5.72 -26.27 -1.49
CA GLY A 351 5.66 -27.32 -0.48
C GLY A 351 5.96 -26.80 0.93
N ALA A 352 6.00 -27.72 1.90
CA ALA A 352 6.42 -27.39 3.25
C ALA A 352 7.90 -26.91 3.28
N LEU A 353 8.16 -25.87 4.06
CA LEU A 353 9.52 -25.41 4.33
C LEU A 353 10.27 -26.50 5.12
N SER A 354 11.41 -26.93 4.62
CA SER A 354 12.15 -28.06 5.19
C SER A 354 13.67 -27.84 5.09
N SER A 355 14.45 -28.76 5.66
CA SER A 355 15.90 -28.79 5.46
C SER A 355 16.29 -29.09 4.00
N SER A 356 15.44 -29.82 3.26
CA SER A 356 15.65 -30.10 1.82
C SER A 356 15.22 -28.96 0.91
N SER A 357 14.37 -28.04 1.39
CA SER A 357 13.97 -26.82 0.70
C SER A 357 14.07 -25.61 1.65
N PRO A 358 15.30 -25.19 2.03
CA PRO A 358 15.48 -24.17 3.07
C PRO A 358 15.24 -22.74 2.59
N HIS A 359 15.02 -22.53 1.28
CA HIS A 359 14.90 -21.21 0.64
C HIS A 359 13.59 -21.01 -0.10
N GLU A 360 12.67 -21.97 -0.07
CA GLU A 360 11.31 -21.83 -0.56
C GLU A 360 10.39 -22.81 0.17
N GLY A 361 9.19 -22.38 0.53
CA GLY A 361 8.19 -23.22 1.18
C GLY A 361 7.32 -22.47 2.19
N ILE A 362 6.33 -23.19 2.72
CA ILE A 362 5.36 -22.69 3.70
C ILE A 362 5.58 -23.36 5.07
N ALA A 363 5.37 -22.62 6.15
CA ALA A 363 5.37 -23.16 7.50
C ALA A 363 4.23 -22.53 8.31
N ALA A 364 3.51 -23.33 9.09
CA ALA A 364 2.46 -22.87 9.97
C ALA A 364 2.48 -23.66 11.28
N SER A 365 2.16 -23.00 12.38
CA SER A 365 2.13 -23.55 13.73
C SER A 365 1.03 -22.89 14.55
N GLN A 366 0.88 -23.30 15.80
CA GLN A 366 0.22 -22.45 16.79
C GLN A 366 0.91 -21.08 16.81
N ALA A 367 0.13 -20.00 16.79
CA ALA A 367 0.58 -18.61 16.85
C ALA A 367 1.43 -18.09 15.68
N SER A 368 1.73 -18.84 14.62
CA SER A 368 2.51 -18.29 13.50
C SER A 368 2.29 -18.96 12.15
N ALA A 369 2.43 -18.18 11.08
CA ALA A 369 2.52 -18.67 9.71
C ALA A 369 3.58 -17.89 8.93
N LEU A 370 4.27 -18.56 8.01
CA LEU A 370 5.41 -18.04 7.27
C LEU A 370 5.40 -18.62 5.85
N THR A 371 5.78 -17.81 4.88
CA THR A 371 6.05 -18.25 3.51
C THR A 371 7.36 -17.65 3.02
N VAL A 372 8.20 -18.50 2.44
CA VAL A 372 9.44 -18.16 1.76
C VAL A 372 9.28 -18.48 0.28
N SER A 373 9.58 -17.53 -0.61
CA SER A 373 9.54 -17.73 -2.06
C SER A 373 10.63 -16.89 -2.74
N GLU A 374 10.75 -16.97 -4.06
CA GLU A 374 11.67 -16.10 -4.80
C GLU A 374 11.34 -14.60 -4.68
N ALA A 375 10.11 -14.24 -4.29
CA ALA A 375 9.71 -12.86 -4.04
C ALA A 375 10.17 -12.33 -2.66
N GLY A 376 10.68 -13.21 -1.79
CA GLY A 376 11.15 -12.88 -0.45
C GLY A 376 10.46 -13.70 0.63
N VAL A 377 10.24 -13.08 1.80
CA VAL A 377 9.64 -13.74 2.96
C VAL A 377 8.52 -12.89 3.54
N VAL A 378 7.39 -13.51 3.81
CA VAL A 378 6.28 -12.91 4.55
C VAL A 378 5.84 -13.85 5.66
N GLY A 379 5.58 -13.30 6.84
CA GLY A 379 5.05 -14.07 7.96
C GLY A 379 4.21 -13.25 8.91
N ILE A 380 3.52 -13.95 9.80
CA ILE A 380 2.63 -13.39 10.80
C ILE A 380 2.78 -14.16 12.10
N VAL A 381 2.79 -13.44 13.22
CA VAL A 381 2.94 -14.01 14.57
C VAL A 381 1.91 -13.38 15.50
N ASP A 382 1.24 -14.23 16.26
CA ASP A 382 0.42 -13.83 17.38
C ASP A 382 1.28 -13.72 18.65
N LEU A 383 1.50 -12.51 19.15
CA LEU A 383 2.37 -12.27 20.32
C LEU A 383 1.72 -12.69 21.65
N GLN A 384 0.42 -12.95 21.68
CA GLN A 384 -0.27 -13.52 22.84
C GLN A 384 -0.47 -15.04 22.72
N ALA A 385 -0.26 -15.58 21.52
CA ALA A 385 -0.40 -16.99 21.15
C ALA A 385 -1.78 -17.70 21.26
N PRO A 386 -2.95 -17.04 21.34
CA PRO A 386 -4.21 -17.79 21.34
C PRO A 386 -4.60 -18.28 19.92
N ARG A 387 -4.15 -17.64 18.83
CA ARG A 387 -4.61 -17.93 17.45
C ARG A 387 -3.81 -19.02 16.75
N LEU A 388 -4.45 -19.73 15.82
CA LEU A 388 -3.83 -20.76 14.98
C LEU A 388 -3.29 -20.13 13.69
N GLY A 389 -2.03 -20.40 13.36
CA GLY A 389 -1.43 -20.02 12.09
C GLY A 389 -1.84 -20.95 10.95
N LYS A 390 -2.14 -20.37 9.79
CA LYS A 390 -2.43 -21.08 8.54
C LYS A 390 -1.83 -20.31 7.35
N VAL A 391 -1.53 -21.01 6.27
CA VAL A 391 -1.19 -20.38 4.99
C VAL A 391 -2.35 -20.65 4.04
N LEU A 392 -3.10 -19.59 3.68
CA LEU A 392 -4.25 -19.71 2.79
C LEU A 392 -3.78 -19.76 1.33
N GLU A 393 -4.35 -20.66 0.54
CA GLU A 393 -4.14 -20.72 -0.90
C GLU A 393 -5.11 -19.75 -1.58
N VAL A 394 -4.65 -18.55 -1.87
CA VAL A 394 -5.49 -17.50 -2.45
C VAL A 394 -5.83 -17.85 -3.90
N ASP A 395 -7.07 -17.57 -4.29
CA ASP A 395 -7.54 -17.75 -5.67
C ASP A 395 -6.60 -17.09 -6.69
N ALA A 396 -6.37 -17.79 -7.80
CA ALA A 396 -5.56 -17.26 -8.88
C ALA A 396 -6.15 -15.95 -9.44
N ASN A 397 -5.26 -15.08 -9.91
CA ASN A 397 -5.59 -13.76 -10.44
C ASN A 397 -6.22 -12.78 -9.43
N SER A 398 -6.17 -13.07 -8.13
CA SER A 398 -6.57 -12.13 -7.09
C SER A 398 -5.52 -11.03 -6.87
N ASN A 399 -4.24 -11.40 -6.78
CA ASN A 399 -3.16 -10.49 -6.43
C ASN A 399 -2.75 -9.56 -7.60
N LEU A 400 -2.38 -8.32 -7.32
CA LEU A 400 -2.06 -7.35 -8.38
C LEU A 400 -0.73 -7.65 -9.11
N ILE A 401 0.24 -8.30 -8.46
CA ILE A 401 1.59 -8.52 -9.00
C ILE A 401 1.78 -9.96 -9.45
N GLU A 402 1.34 -10.92 -8.65
CA GLU A 402 1.60 -12.35 -8.83
C GLU A 402 0.29 -13.10 -9.15
N ALA A 403 0.23 -13.87 -10.23
CA ALA A 403 -1.01 -14.56 -10.60
C ALA A 403 -1.41 -15.70 -9.62
N ARG A 404 -0.46 -16.21 -8.83
CA ARG A 404 -0.68 -17.28 -7.84
C ARG A 404 0.03 -16.92 -6.55
N THR A 405 -0.74 -16.71 -5.49
CA THR A 405 -0.24 -16.30 -4.18
C THR A 405 -0.73 -17.18 -3.05
N VAL A 406 0.02 -17.19 -1.96
CA VAL A 406 -0.43 -17.71 -0.68
C VAL A 406 -0.41 -16.59 0.36
N LEU A 407 -1.21 -16.73 1.42
CA LEU A 407 -1.37 -15.71 2.45
C LEU A 407 -1.15 -16.31 3.85
N PRO A 408 0.03 -16.07 4.47
CA PRO A 408 0.23 -16.32 5.89
C PRO A 408 -0.80 -15.58 6.74
N SER A 409 -1.54 -16.33 7.55
CA SER A 409 -2.73 -15.86 8.27
C SER A 409 -2.81 -16.44 9.69
N LEU A 410 -3.56 -15.77 10.55
CA LEU A 410 -3.94 -16.22 11.90
C LEU A 410 -5.46 -16.30 11.99
N GLY A 411 -5.99 -17.35 12.61
CA GLY A 411 -7.43 -17.52 12.81
C GLY A 411 -7.81 -17.95 14.23
N MET A 412 -9.00 -17.55 14.66
CA MET A 412 -9.62 -17.89 15.94
C MET A 412 -11.12 -17.60 15.90
N ASP A 413 -11.90 -18.39 16.64
CA ASP A 413 -13.30 -18.08 16.92
C ASP A 413 -13.42 -17.22 18.19
N ILE A 414 -14.35 -16.27 18.16
CA ILE A 414 -14.64 -15.32 19.24
C ILE A 414 -16.01 -15.69 19.81
N GLU A 415 -16.06 -15.95 21.11
CA GLU A 415 -17.30 -16.22 21.83
C GLU A 415 -18.13 -14.94 22.06
N PRO A 416 -19.48 -15.03 22.09
CA PRO A 416 -20.33 -13.90 22.42
C PRO A 416 -20.01 -13.28 23.79
N GLY A 417 -20.09 -11.94 23.87
CA GLY A 417 -19.90 -11.18 25.11
C GLY A 417 -18.45 -11.12 25.60
N LYS A 418 -17.48 -11.53 24.77
CA LYS A 418 -16.05 -11.42 25.08
C LYS A 418 -15.43 -10.17 24.48
N ASP A 419 -14.57 -9.55 25.29
CA ASP A 419 -13.62 -8.54 24.85
C ASP A 419 -12.29 -9.24 24.59
N VAL A 420 -11.88 -9.28 23.32
CA VAL A 420 -10.69 -10.01 22.86
C VAL A 420 -9.67 -9.04 22.32
N TYR A 421 -8.41 -9.22 22.71
CA TYR A 421 -7.28 -8.54 22.11
C TYR A 421 -6.53 -9.48 21.17
N PHE A 422 -6.22 -8.99 19.98
CA PHE A 422 -5.28 -9.61 19.06
C PHE A 422 -4.04 -8.72 18.96
N VAL A 423 -2.87 -9.26 19.31
CA VAL A 423 -1.59 -8.57 19.15
C VAL A 423 -0.78 -9.30 18.08
N THR A 424 -0.73 -8.71 16.89
CA THR A 424 -0.12 -9.31 15.71
C THR A 424 1.17 -8.59 15.35
N ALA A 425 2.22 -9.37 15.14
CA ALA A 425 3.44 -8.91 14.48
C ALA A 425 3.48 -9.47 13.05
N VAL A 426 3.63 -8.60 12.06
CA VAL A 426 3.73 -8.99 10.65
C VAL A 426 5.15 -8.77 10.18
N PHE A 427 5.75 -9.81 9.61
CA PHE A 427 7.09 -9.79 9.03
C PHE A 427 7.02 -9.70 7.52
N ALA A 428 7.88 -8.87 6.93
CA ALA A 428 8.08 -8.82 5.50
C ALA A 428 9.53 -8.50 5.17
N MET A 429 10.10 -9.27 4.23
CA MET A 429 11.41 -9.03 3.66
C MET A 429 11.36 -9.30 2.15
N PRO A 430 11.25 -8.26 1.31
CA PRO A 430 11.35 -8.39 -0.13
C PRO A 430 12.68 -9.02 -0.56
N ALA A 431 12.64 -9.79 -1.66
CA ALA A 431 13.85 -10.34 -2.25
C ALA A 431 14.83 -9.22 -2.65
N SER A 432 16.06 -9.31 -2.14
CA SER A 432 17.15 -8.36 -2.37
C SER A 432 18.51 -9.05 -2.19
N GLU A 433 19.62 -8.45 -2.63
CA GLU A 433 20.93 -9.10 -2.52
C GLU A 433 21.23 -9.63 -1.08
N GLY A 434 21.53 -10.94 -0.97
CA GLY A 434 21.80 -11.63 0.30
C GLY A 434 20.59 -11.87 1.22
N TRP A 435 19.35 -11.67 0.76
CA TRP A 435 18.15 -11.86 1.59
C TRP A 435 18.01 -13.28 2.14
N THR A 436 18.39 -14.29 1.33
CA THR A 436 18.29 -15.72 1.65
C THR A 436 19.11 -16.13 2.87
N GLU A 437 20.17 -15.39 3.18
CA GLU A 437 21.08 -15.64 4.30
C GLU A 437 20.66 -14.91 5.59
N ARG A 438 19.91 -13.82 5.45
CA ARG A 438 19.60 -12.91 6.58
C ARG A 438 18.20 -13.11 7.15
N TRP A 439 17.24 -13.57 6.35
CA TRP A 439 15.82 -13.55 6.74
C TRP A 439 15.54 -14.33 8.03
N ARG A 440 16.19 -15.48 8.26
CA ARG A 440 15.99 -16.31 9.47
C ARG A 440 16.31 -15.54 10.74
N ARG A 441 17.44 -14.81 10.73
CA ARG A 441 17.86 -14.00 11.89
C ARG A 441 16.90 -12.83 12.13
N ALA A 442 16.41 -12.21 11.05
CA ALA A 442 15.42 -11.14 11.14
C ALA A 442 14.05 -11.65 11.64
N TRP A 443 13.66 -12.86 11.24
CA TRP A 443 12.44 -13.54 11.69
C TRP A 443 12.48 -13.90 13.18
N GLU A 444 13.64 -14.29 13.73
CA GLU A 444 13.73 -14.55 15.17
C GLU A 444 13.69 -13.28 16.03
N LYS A 445 14.00 -12.11 15.45
CA LYS A 445 14.02 -10.81 16.14
C LYS A 445 12.63 -10.17 16.16
N LYS A 446 11.68 -10.85 16.80
CA LYS A 446 10.28 -10.40 16.93
C LYS A 446 10.20 -9.07 17.72
N PRO A 447 9.28 -8.17 17.37
CA PRO A 447 9.10 -6.90 18.07
C PRO A 447 8.55 -7.10 19.49
N VAL A 448 8.90 -6.19 20.39
CA VAL A 448 8.31 -6.11 21.73
C VAL A 448 7.18 -5.08 21.69
N LEU A 449 6.02 -5.45 22.24
CA LEU A 449 4.88 -4.54 22.35
C LEU A 449 5.23 -3.37 23.29
N PRO A 450 5.04 -2.10 22.88
CA PRO A 450 5.32 -0.94 23.74
C PRO A 450 4.51 -0.95 25.03
N THR A 451 5.10 -0.43 26.11
CA THR A 451 4.48 -0.43 27.45
C THR A 451 3.14 0.28 27.47
N TRP A 452 3.03 1.44 26.81
CA TRP A 452 1.77 2.19 26.76
C TRP A 452 0.64 1.43 26.04
N VAL A 453 0.98 0.57 25.07
CA VAL A 453 -0.02 -0.29 24.41
C VAL A 453 -0.49 -1.37 25.37
N LYS A 454 0.42 -1.99 26.12
CA LYS A 454 0.07 -2.97 27.16
C LYS A 454 -0.81 -2.35 28.24
N GLU A 455 -0.57 -1.10 28.61
CA GLU A 455 -1.38 -0.36 29.57
C GLU A 455 -2.78 -0.06 29.02
N ALA A 456 -2.89 0.29 27.74
CA ALA A 456 -4.19 0.51 27.08
C ALA A 456 -5.02 -0.78 26.90
N MET A 457 -4.41 -1.96 27.04
CA MET A 457 -5.06 -3.26 26.97
C MET A 457 -5.57 -3.78 28.33
N ARG A 458 -5.16 -3.15 29.44
CA ARG A 458 -5.61 -3.49 30.81
C ARG A 458 -6.88 -2.73 31.14
#